data_AF-A0A2X2M487-F1
#
_entry.id   AF-A0A2X2M487-F1
#
_cell.length_a   1.000
_cell.length_b   1.000
_cell.length_c   1.000
_cell.angle_alpha   90.00
_cell.angle_beta   90.00
_cell.angle_gamma   90.00
#
_symmetry.space_group_name_H-M   'P 1'
#
loop_
_entity.id
_entity.type
_entity.pdbx_description
1 polymer ?
#
loop_
_entity_poly.entity_id
_entity_poly.type
_entity_poly.pdbx_seq_one_letter_code
_entity_poly.pdbx_strand_id
1 'polypeptide(L)' 'MVVGDFPIETDTIVIGAGPGGYVAAIRAAQLGQKVQSLRKVILVVFA' A
#
# COMPACT_ATOMS: atom_id res chain seq x y z
N MET A 1 -10.03 23.48 -12.07
CA MET A 1 -8.86 22.64 -12.40
C MET A 1 -8.62 21.72 -11.21
N VAL A 2 -9.20 20.53 -11.23
CA VAL A 2 -8.92 19.49 -10.24
C VAL A 2 -7.77 18.66 -10.79
N VAL A 3 -6.65 18.67 -10.08
CA VAL A 3 -5.46 17.90 -10.45
C VAL A 3 -5.62 16.50 -9.85
N GLY A 4 -5.88 15.53 -10.72
CA GLY A 4 -5.45 14.13 -10.64
C GLY A 4 -5.79 13.29 -9.41
N ASP A 5 -6.88 12.52 -9.48
CA ASP A 5 -6.89 11.17 -8.90
C ASP A 5 -6.29 10.22 -9.94
N PHE A 6 -4.97 10.00 -9.86
CA PHE A 6 -4.37 8.88 -10.57
C PHE A 6 -4.73 7.61 -9.78
N PRO A 7 -5.50 6.68 -10.34
CA PRO A 7 -5.73 5.41 -9.68
C PRO A 7 -4.38 4.72 -9.53
N ILE A 8 -3.90 4.60 -8.29
CA ILE A 8 -2.73 3.81 -7.99
C ILE A 8 -3.19 2.36 -8.07
N GLU A 9 -2.90 1.69 -9.18
CA GLU A 9 -3.15 0.25 -9.32
C GLU A 9 -2.19 -0.52 -8.41
N THR A 10 -2.67 -0.90 -7.22
CA THR A 10 -1.93 -1.70 -6.25
C THR A 10 -2.69 -2.98 -5.99
N ASP A 11 -2.02 -4.12 -6.05
CA ASP A 11 -2.61 -5.41 -5.70
C ASP A 11 -2.61 -5.62 -4.19
N THR A 12 -1.68 -4.97 -3.47
CA THR A 12 -1.55 -5.12 -2.01
C THR A 12 -1.02 -3.86 -1.36
N ILE A 13 -1.70 -3.46 -0.28
CA ILE A 13 -1.32 -2.34 0.58
C ILE A 13 -0.87 -2.89 1.92
N VAL A 14 0.37 -2.60 2.30
CA VAL A 14 0.90 -2.92 3.62
C VAL A 14 0.89 -1.68 4.49
N ILE A 15 0.09 -1.72 5.55
CA ILE A 15 -0.03 -0.64 6.52
C ILE A 15 0.88 -0.95 7.72
N GLY A 16 1.90 -0.09 7.90
CA GLY A 16 2.87 -0.23 8.96
C GLY A 16 4.25 -0.63 8.43
N ALA A 17 5.24 0.22 8.64
CA ALA A 17 6.62 0.03 8.23
C ALA A 17 7.51 -0.41 9.42
N GLY A 18 7.02 -1.37 10.21
CA GLY A 18 7.79 -2.04 11.26
C GLY A 18 8.47 -3.31 10.73
N PRO A 19 9.21 -4.06 11.57
CA PRO A 19 9.91 -5.27 11.14
C PRO A 19 9.02 -6.28 10.42
N GLY A 20 7.79 -6.51 10.91
CA GLY A 20 6.83 -7.40 10.24
C GLY A 20 6.23 -6.83 8.96
N GLY A 21 6.03 -5.51 8.90
CA GLY A 21 5.42 -4.85 7.74
C GLY A 21 6.35 -4.79 6.53
N TYR A 22 7.64 -4.54 6.75
CA TYR A 22 8.63 -4.67 5.66
C TYR A 22 8.74 -6.10 5.16
N VAL A 23 8.74 -7.09 6.07
CA VAL A 23 8.77 -8.51 5.68
C VAL A 23 7.53 -8.88 4.86
N ALA A 24 6.34 -8.46 5.28
CA ALA A 24 5.10 -8.69 4.54
C ALA A 24 5.14 -8.04 3.14
N ALA A 25 5.63 -6.80 3.04
CA ALA A 25 5.74 -6.09 1.76
C ALA A 25 6.74 -6.76 0.81
N ILE A 26 7.90 -7.20 1.31
CA ILE A 26 8.92 -7.89 0.52
C ILE A 26 8.38 -9.25 0.04
N ARG A 27 7.67 -9.99 0.89
CA ARG A 27 7.07 -11.28 0.50
C ARG A 27 5.99 -11.11 -0.55
N ALA A 28 5.11 -10.12 -0.41
CA ALA A 28 4.09 -9.82 -1.40
C ALA A 28 4.72 -9.40 -2.76
N ALA A 29 5.81 -8.62 -2.73
CA ALA A 29 6.54 -8.25 -3.95
C ALA A 29 7.24 -9.45 -4.61
N GLN A 30 7.80 -10.37 -3.82
CA GLN A 30 8.40 -11.63 -4.33
C GLN A 30 7.37 -12.55 -4.98
N LEU A 31 6.11 -12.47 -4.58
CA LEU A 31 4.99 -13.19 -5.20
C LEU A 31 4.45 -12.48 -6.45
N GLY A 32 5.09 -11.39 -6.89
CA GLY A 32 4.75 -10.67 -8.12
C GLY A 32 3.64 -9.62 -7.96
N GLN A 33 3.22 -9.32 -6.73
CA GLN A 33 2.18 -8.32 -6.48
C GLN A 33 2.75 -6.90 -6.59
N LYS A 34 1.97 -5.96 -7.12
CA LYS A 34 2.26 -4.52 -7.01
C LYS A 34 1.99 -4.05 -5.59
N VAL A 35 3.05 -4.00 -4.77
CA VAL A 35 2.96 -3.65 -3.35
C VAL A 35 3.20 -2.16 -3.11
N GLN A 36 2.32 -1.54 -2.33
CA GLN A 36 2.51 -0.21 -1.75
C GLN A 36 2.69 -0.33 -0.23
N SER A 37 3.79 0.18 0.29
CA SER A 37 4.07 0.22 1.74
C SER A 37 3.92 1.66 2.22
N LEU A 38 3.01 1.87 3.17
CA LEU A 38 2.70 3.21 3.68
C LEU A 38 2.95 3.29 5.18
N ARG A 39 3.65 4.35 5.58
CA ARG A 39 3.74 4.79 6.97
C ARG A 39 2.78 5.95 7.19
N LYS A 40 1.48 5.64 7.23
CA LYS A 40 0.45 6.56 7.72
C LYS A 40 -0.83 5.76 8.02
N VAL A 41 -1.47 6.01 9.16
CA VAL A 41 -2.85 5.55 9.40
C VAL A 41 -3.74 6.46 8.56
N ILE A 42 -3.92 6.10 7.29
CA ILE A 42 -5.01 6.66 6.48
C ILE A 42 -6.16 5.68 6.65
N LEU A 43 -7.04 6.01 7.59
CA LEU A 43 -8.35 5.40 7.70
C LEU A 43 -9.13 5.85 6.47
N VAL A 44 -9.26 4.99 5.47
CA VAL A 44 -10.23 5.22 4.39
C VAL A 44 -11.49 4.42 4.74
N VAL A 45 -12.37 5.05 5.51
CA VAL A 45 -13.77 4.64 5.57
C VAL A 45 -14.39 5.16 4.27
N PHE A 46 -14.68 4.28 3.33
CA PHE A 46 -15.66 4.59 2.29
C PHE A 46 -17.02 4.11 2.79
N ALA A 47 -17.95 5.06 2.92
CA ALA A 47 -19.38 4.78 2.84
C ALA A 47 -19.76 4.50 1.38
#